data_AF-A0A7X6ZKQ8-F1
#
_entry.id   AF-A0A7X6ZKQ8-F1
#
_cell.length_a   1.000
_cell.length_b   1.000
_cell.length_c   1.000
_cell.angle_alpha   90.00
_cell.angle_beta   90.00
_cell.angle_gamma   90.00
#
_symmetry.space_group_name_H-M   'P 1'
#
loop_
_entity.id
_entity.type
_entity.pdbx_description
1 polymer ?
#
loop_
_entity_poly.entity_id
_entity_poly.type
_entity_poly.pdbx_seq_one_letter_code
_entity_poly.pdbx_strand_id
1 'polypeptide(L)'
;MSDRHEEFAGKNAAMSRAWGASKPKVRKKKNEPKTGICEKCQQEKMVRSYRVRLNDRSEGVASYGFTSRVLCEECRFQGKPRKKEEALSDKAIKSMLRNAKRSLR
;
A
#
# COMPACT_ATOMS: atom_id res chain seq x y z
N MET A 1 43.99 1.48 -19.17
CA MET A 1 42.84 0.84 -19.83
C MET A 1 42.15 1.92 -20.65
N SER A 2 41.93 1.65 -21.92
CA SER A 2 41.82 2.64 -23.00
C SER A 2 40.50 3.44 -23.02
N ASP A 3 40.59 4.77 -23.08
CA ASP A 3 39.48 5.74 -23.16
C ASP A 3 38.41 5.38 -24.22
N ARG A 4 38.81 4.72 -25.30
CA ARG A 4 37.92 4.24 -26.38
C ARG A 4 36.85 3.25 -25.90
N HIS A 5 37.15 2.45 -24.88
CA HIS A 5 36.18 1.51 -24.30
C HIS A 5 35.11 2.24 -23.49
N GLU A 6 35.47 3.32 -22.81
CA GLU A 6 34.53 4.14 -22.04
C GLU A 6 33.60 4.92 -22.98
N GLU A 7 34.14 5.49 -24.06
CA GLU A 7 33.33 6.14 -25.09
C GLU A 7 32.32 5.17 -25.74
N PHE A 8 32.75 3.94 -26.02
CA PHE A 8 31.88 2.92 -26.60
C PHE A 8 30.77 2.48 -25.63
N ALA A 9 31.11 2.29 -24.35
CA ALA A 9 30.13 2.00 -23.31
C ALA A 9 29.10 3.15 -23.14
N GLY A 10 29.56 4.40 -23.20
CA GLY A 10 28.70 5.59 -23.16
C GLY A 10 27.72 5.65 -24.33
N LYS A 11 28.19 5.39 -25.56
CA LYS A 11 27.34 5.37 -26.77
C LYS A 11 26.30 4.24 -26.72
N ASN A 12 26.69 3.05 -26.28
CA ASN A 12 25.74 1.93 -26.12
C ASN A 12 24.69 2.21 -25.03
N ALA A 13 25.08 2.82 -23.92
CA ALA A 13 24.15 3.22 -22.87
C ALA A 13 23.16 4.30 -23.35
N ALA A 14 23.64 5.28 -24.12
CA ALA A 14 22.80 6.32 -24.71
C ALA A 14 21.79 5.73 -25.71
N MET A 15 22.24 4.83 -26.60
CA MET A 15 21.38 4.17 -27.58
C MET A 15 20.31 3.29 -26.90
N SER A 16 20.68 2.55 -25.86
CA SER A 16 19.74 1.72 -25.09
C SER A 16 18.65 2.55 -24.43
N ARG A 17 19.00 3.73 -23.89
CA ARG A 17 18.04 4.68 -23.31
C ARG A 17 17.11 5.29 -24.37
N ALA A 18 17.65 5.65 -25.54
CA ALA A 18 16.86 6.16 -26.65
C ALA A 18 15.84 5.13 -27.17
N TRP A 19 16.25 3.87 -27.29
CA TRP A 19 15.35 2.76 -27.62
C TRP A 19 14.25 2.57 -26.57
N GLY A 20 14.59 2.64 -25.27
CA GLY A 20 13.62 2.59 -24.19
C GLY A 20 12.60 3.75 -24.23
N ALA A 21 13.04 4.95 -24.63
CA ALA A 21 12.20 6.14 -24.74
C ALA A 21 11.30 6.14 -26.01
N SER A 22 11.74 5.47 -27.08
CA SER A 22 10.98 5.34 -28.34
C SER A 22 9.79 4.38 -28.23
N LYS A 23 9.75 3.52 -27.20
CA LYS A 23 8.61 2.64 -26.97
C LYS A 23 7.41 3.49 -26.55
N PRO A 24 6.26 3.41 -27.25
CA PRO A 24 5.09 4.16 -26.86
C PRO A 24 4.71 3.76 -25.43
N LYS A 25 4.62 4.75 -24.53
CA LYS A 25 4.11 4.55 -23.18
C LYS A 25 2.69 4.01 -23.33
N VAL A 26 2.50 2.71 -23.12
CA VAL A 26 1.17 2.09 -23.13
C VAL A 26 0.35 2.81 -22.07
N ARG A 27 -0.59 3.66 -22.51
CA ARG A 27 -1.54 4.32 -21.62
C ARG A 27 -2.32 3.20 -20.93
N LYS A 28 -1.99 2.95 -19.66
CA LYS A 28 -2.74 1.99 -18.85
C LYS A 28 -4.20 2.44 -18.87
N LYS A 29 -5.09 1.61 -19.41
CA LYS A 29 -6.53 1.87 -19.41
C LYS A 29 -6.95 2.20 -17.99
N LYS A 30 -7.74 3.27 -17.81
CA LYS A 30 -8.31 3.61 -16.49
C LYS A 30 -9.08 2.39 -15.99
N ASN A 31 -8.91 2.08 -14.72
CA ASN A 31 -9.47 0.89 -14.09
C ASN A 31 -10.96 1.14 -13.83
N GLU A 32 -11.78 0.96 -14.86
CA GLU A 32 -13.22 1.15 -14.79
C GLU A 32 -13.86 0.11 -13.86
N PRO A 33 -14.86 0.50 -13.05
CA PRO A 33 -15.61 -0.45 -12.24
C PRO A 33 -16.31 -1.47 -13.14
N LYS A 34 -16.16 -2.75 -12.81
CA LYS A 34 -16.87 -3.85 -13.48
C LYS A 34 -17.78 -4.52 -12.48
N THR A 35 -18.89 -5.08 -12.94
CA THR A 35 -19.69 -6.00 -12.11
C THR A 35 -18.90 -7.29 -11.90
N GLY A 36 -18.82 -7.75 -10.65
CA GLY A 36 -18.09 -8.96 -10.31
C GLY A 36 -18.17 -9.28 -8.82
N ILE A 37 -17.56 -10.38 -8.43
CA ILE A 37 -17.58 -10.87 -7.04
C ILE A 37 -16.43 -10.21 -6.26
N CYS A 38 -16.76 -9.59 -5.13
CA CYS A 38 -15.76 -9.02 -4.22
C CYS A 38 -15.02 -10.13 -3.47
N GLU A 39 -13.69 -10.15 -3.48
CA GLU A 39 -12.89 -11.16 -2.77
C GLU A 39 -13.09 -11.18 -1.25
N LYS A 40 -13.54 -10.06 -0.67
CA LYS A 40 -13.69 -9.92 0.80
C LYS A 40 -15.08 -10.31 1.30
N CYS A 41 -16.14 -9.82 0.65
CA CYS A 41 -17.52 -10.09 1.08
C CYS A 41 -18.24 -11.15 0.24
N GLN A 42 -17.61 -11.64 -0.83
CA GLN A 42 -18.13 -12.67 -1.73
C GLN A 42 -19.50 -12.35 -2.35
N GLN A 43 -19.89 -11.08 -2.35
CA GLN A 43 -21.12 -10.59 -2.99
C GLN A 43 -20.82 -10.05 -4.39
N GLU A 44 -21.78 -10.22 -5.29
CA GLU A 44 -21.77 -9.61 -6.63
C GLU A 44 -22.08 -8.11 -6.52
N LYS A 45 -21.08 -7.28 -6.80
CA LYS A 45 -21.15 -5.81 -6.66
C LYS A 45 -20.30 -5.16 -7.76
N MET A 46 -20.36 -3.82 -7.84
CA MET A 46 -19.36 -3.08 -8.62
C MET A 46 -17.99 -3.19 -7.93
N VAL A 47 -17.04 -3.82 -8.61
CA VAL A 47 -15.69 -4.10 -8.12
C VAL A 47 -14.62 -3.40 -8.96
N ARG A 48 -13.49 -3.09 -8.33
CA ARG A 48 -12.28 -2.57 -8.99
C ARG A 48 -11.07 -3.36 -8.50
N SER A 49 -10.03 -3.44 -9.34
CA SER A 49 -8.76 -4.03 -8.90
C SER A 49 -7.93 -2.99 -8.15
N TYR A 50 -7.53 -3.35 -6.94
CA TYR A 50 -6.74 -2.51 -6.04
C TYR A 50 -5.40 -3.15 -5.76
N ARG A 51 -4.34 -2.34 -5.69
CA ARG A 51 -2.99 -2.82 -5.34
C ARG A 51 -2.85 -2.82 -3.82
N VAL A 52 -2.73 -4.01 -3.24
CA VAL A 52 -2.50 -4.26 -1.81
C VAL A 52 -1.01 -4.45 -1.58
N ARG A 53 -0.49 -3.99 -0.43
CA ARG A 53 0.84 -4.39 0.04
C ARG A 53 0.71 -5.70 0.81
N LEU A 54 1.44 -6.73 0.38
CA LEU A 54 1.53 -8.02 1.05
C LEU A 54 2.81 -8.03 1.89
N ASN A 55 2.65 -8.28 3.19
CA ASN A 55 3.74 -8.39 4.14
C ASN A 55 3.50 -9.65 4.97
N ASP A 56 3.86 -10.81 4.46
CA ASP A 56 3.65 -12.08 5.16
C ASP A 56 4.98 -12.60 5.71
N ARG A 57 4.95 -13.09 6.95
CA ARG A 57 6.08 -13.72 7.61
C ARG A 57 5.68 -15.15 7.95
N SER A 58 6.31 -16.12 7.30
CA SER A 58 6.13 -17.54 7.58
C SER A 58 7.48 -18.23 7.54
N GLU A 59 7.68 -19.20 8.43
CA GLU A 59 8.85 -20.10 8.41
C GLU A 59 10.21 -19.38 8.40
N GLY A 60 10.31 -18.23 9.10
CA GLY A 60 11.54 -17.46 9.20
C GLY A 60 11.87 -16.61 7.97
N VAL A 61 11.04 -16.62 6.93
CA VAL A 61 11.18 -15.77 5.74
C VAL A 61 10.13 -14.67 5.74
N ALA A 62 10.56 -13.44 5.46
CA ALA A 62 9.66 -12.31 5.26
C ALA A 62 9.47 -12.05 3.78
N SER A 63 8.22 -12.17 3.30
CA SER A 63 7.84 -11.84 1.94
C SER A 63 7.25 -10.42 1.90
N TYR A 64 7.80 -9.59 1.03
CA TYR A 64 7.35 -8.22 0.80
C TYR A 64 6.96 -8.08 -0.66
N GLY A 65 5.74 -7.66 -0.93
CA GLY A 65 5.25 -7.57 -2.29
C GLY A 65 4.01 -6.70 -2.44
N PHE A 66 3.54 -6.63 -3.68
CA PHE A 66 2.24 -6.06 -3.99
C PHE A 66 1.41 -7.07 -4.74
N THR A 67 0.18 -7.29 -4.29
CA THR A 67 -0.81 -8.14 -4.97
C THR A 67 -1.99 -7.29 -5.42
N SER A 68 -2.61 -7.65 -6.53
CA SER A 68 -3.86 -7.02 -6.97
C SER A 68 -5.04 -7.81 -6.42
N ARG A 69 -5.97 -7.15 -5.71
CA ARG A 69 -7.21 -7.75 -5.22
C ARG A 69 -8.42 -7.04 -5.82
N VAL A 70 -9.44 -7.81 -6.17
CA VAL A 70 -10.71 -7.32 -6.70
C VAL A 70 -11.68 -7.11 -5.53
N LEU A 71 -11.98 -5.84 -5.23
CA LEU A 71 -12.80 -5.46 -4.07
C LEU A 71 -13.92 -4.51 -4.50
N CYS A 72 -15.05 -4.57 -3.79
CA CYS A 72 -16.09 -3.55 -3.89
C CYS A 72 -15.68 -2.26 -3.18
N GLU A 73 -16.40 -1.16 -3.41
CA GLU A 73 -16.07 0.15 -2.82
C GLU A 73 -16.14 0.17 -1.28
N GLU A 74 -17.01 -0.63 -0.68
CA GLU A 74 -17.15 -0.77 0.78
C GLU A 74 -16.01 -1.58 1.42
N CYS A 75 -15.52 -2.59 0.69
CA CYS A 75 -14.47 -3.51 1.13
C CYS A 75 -13.07 -3.04 0.75
N ARG A 76 -12.94 -2.12 -0.21
CA ARG A 76 -11.73 -1.40 -0.54
C ARG A 76 -11.09 -0.92 0.76
N PHE A 77 -9.79 -1.19 0.91
CA PHE A 77 -8.98 -0.91 2.10
C PHE A 77 -9.61 0.12 3.03
N GLN A 78 -10.44 -0.38 3.95
CA GLN A 78 -10.77 0.35 5.14
C GLN A 78 -9.40 0.50 5.79
N GLY A 79 -8.82 1.70 5.71
CA GLY A 79 -7.56 2.02 6.38
C GLY A 79 -7.65 1.54 7.83
N LYS A 80 -6.49 1.27 8.45
CA LYS A 80 -6.36 0.82 9.86
C LYS A 80 -7.61 1.23 10.63
N PRO A 81 -8.42 0.30 11.18
CA PRO A 81 -9.64 0.67 11.87
C PRO A 81 -9.26 1.84 12.76
N ARG A 82 -9.92 3.00 12.57
CA ARG A 82 -9.71 4.13 13.49
C ARG A 82 -9.81 3.49 14.86
N LYS A 83 -8.74 3.56 15.67
CA LYS A 83 -8.79 3.05 17.06
C LYS A 83 -10.10 3.61 17.58
N LYS A 84 -11.09 2.74 17.79
CA LYS A 84 -12.31 3.17 18.48
C LYS A 84 -11.75 3.78 19.76
N GLU A 85 -12.03 5.05 20.01
CA GLU A 85 -11.65 5.66 21.27
C GLU A 85 -12.26 4.75 22.34
N GLU A 86 -11.42 3.89 22.93
CA GLU A 86 -11.84 3.03 24.01
C GLU A 86 -12.24 4.00 25.11
N ALA A 87 -13.52 4.00 25.46
CA ALA A 87 -14.02 4.84 26.53
C ALA A 87 -13.13 4.56 27.75
N LEU A 88 -12.45 5.59 28.24
CA LEU A 88 -11.52 5.48 29.37
C LEU A 88 -12.22 4.76 30.51
N SER A 89 -11.65 3.63 30.94
CA SER A 89 -12.23 2.86 32.05
C SER A 89 -12.37 3.75 33.30
N ASP A 90 -13.41 3.53 34.09
CA ASP A 90 -13.65 4.29 35.33
C ASP A 90 -12.45 4.29 36.29
N LYS A 91 -11.65 3.23 36.24
CA LYS A 91 -10.40 3.11 37.01
C LYS A 91 -9.35 4.12 36.53
N ALA A 92 -9.21 4.30 35.21
CA ALA A 92 -8.31 5.30 34.62
C ALA A 92 -8.77 6.72 34.95
N ILE A 93 -10.08 6.99 34.90
CA ILE A 93 -10.65 8.30 35.25
C ILE A 93 -10.39 8.63 36.73
N LYS A 94 -10.67 7.68 37.64
CA LYS A 94 -10.44 7.87 39.09
C LYS A 94 -8.95 8.02 39.45
N SER A 95 -8.06 7.39 38.70
CA SER A 95 -6.61 7.56 38.84
C SER A 95 -6.17 8.98 38.48
N MET A 96 -6.63 9.49 37.32
CA MET A 96 -6.31 10.84 36.85
C MET A 96 -6.82 11.91 37.84
N LEU A 97 -8.06 11.78 38.31
CA LEU A 97 -8.64 12.72 39.28
C LEU A 97 -7.89 12.72 40.63
N ARG A 98 -7.43 11.55 41.08
CA ARG A 98 -6.62 11.46 42.32
C ARG A 98 -5.26 12.14 42.15
N ASN A 99 -4.61 11.96 41.02
CA ASN A 99 -3.30 12.59 40.77
C ASN A 99 -3.44 14.11 40.61
N ALA A 100 -4.46 14.58 39.89
CA ALA A 100 -4.74 16.01 39.77
C ALA A 100 -5.05 16.66 41.13
N LYS A 101 -5.76 15.96 42.03
CA LYS A 101 -6.01 16.44 43.39
C LYS A 101 -4.74 16.49 44.25
N ARG A 102 -3.75 15.63 43.98
CA ARG A 102 -2.47 15.61 44.70
C ARG A 102 -1.55 16.76 44.28
N SER A 103 -1.60 17.19 43.03
CA SER A 103 -0.81 18.33 42.52
C SER A 103 -1.37 19.71 42.92
N LEU A 104 -2.54 19.75 43.58
CA LEU A 104 -3.17 20.97 44.09
C LEU A 104 -2.86 21.22 45.57
N ARG A 105 -2.04 20.38 46.20
CA ARG A 105 -1.46 20.59 47.53
C ARG A 105 0.01 20.93 47.39
#